data_AF-A0A0F8YM68-F1
#
_entry.id   AF-A0A0F8YM68-F1
#
_cell.length_a   1.000
_cell.length_b   1.000
_cell.length_c   1.000
_cell.angle_alpha   90.00
_cell.angle_beta   90.00
_cell.angle_gamma   90.00
#
_symmetry.space_group_name_H-M   'P 1'
#
loop_
_entity.id
_entity.type
_entity.pdbx_description
1 polymer ?
#
loop_
_entity_poly.entity_id
_entity_poly.type
_entity_poly.pdbx_seq_one_letter_code
_entity_poly.pdbx_strand_id
1 'polypeptide(L)'
;LYQKHTYHEMHSYSLDFVGEHETGDRKIPYEGSLDRLYKYDFRKFIEYNRQDVTLLVKIDDKLRFIDLSNQLAHDNNVLLQNTLGSVALIDQSIINEIHSQGLVSPSKKKFIEGITSVAGAYVANPKIGMHKWIGSVDINSLYPSVIRALNMSPETIIGQFRLDRTMEIVQRRMEGGMNTADTWSDFFGVTEYQLIQDQKYDEITLDLEDGDSVINSARVWHDTIYTNKSGICLSANGTLFRTDAKGIIPQLLERWYNERVQTRKEAADLFKEVETLREKRMKLAATGHKDMLEPIDLKIKELTKGIAFRDKRQLIKKILLNSLYGALLNPHCRFFDQ
;
A
#
# COMPACT_ATOMS: atom_id res chain seq x y z
N LEU A 1 -4.90 -11.85 11.27
CA LEU A 1 -5.60 -10.55 11.21
C LEU A 1 -4.94 -9.51 12.10
N TYR A 2 -4.90 -9.70 13.42
CA TYR A 2 -4.33 -8.73 14.36
C TYR A 2 -2.93 -8.24 13.94
N GLN A 3 -1.95 -9.14 13.88
CA GLN A 3 -0.57 -8.85 13.46
C GLN A 3 -0.45 -8.09 12.13
N LYS A 4 -1.35 -8.35 11.18
CA LYS A 4 -1.29 -7.72 9.85
C LYS A 4 -1.76 -6.27 9.87
N HIS A 5 -2.76 -5.97 10.69
CA HIS A 5 -3.46 -4.69 10.66
C HIS A 5 -3.05 -3.74 11.79
N THR A 6 -2.30 -4.23 12.79
CA THR A 6 -1.64 -3.41 13.79
C THR A 6 -0.28 -2.92 13.29
N TYR A 7 0.00 -1.63 13.46
CA TYR A 7 1.23 -0.98 12.95
C TYR A 7 2.45 -1.12 13.87
N HIS A 8 2.27 -1.56 15.11
CA HIS A 8 3.35 -1.77 16.07
C HIS A 8 3.54 -3.25 16.36
N GLU A 9 4.78 -3.65 16.58
CA GLU A 9 5.07 -4.96 17.16
C GLU A 9 4.69 -4.97 18.64
N MET A 10 4.08 -6.07 19.06
CA MET A 10 3.74 -6.31 20.46
C MET A 10 4.86 -7.08 21.16
N HIS A 11 5.06 -6.82 22.46
CA HIS A 11 5.95 -7.65 23.28
C HIS A 11 5.50 -9.11 23.37
N SER A 12 4.20 -9.37 23.25
CA SER A 12 3.62 -10.70 23.19
C SER A 12 2.32 -10.68 22.37
N TYR A 13 2.03 -11.79 21.69
CA TYR A 13 0.77 -12.01 20.99
C TYR A 13 -0.14 -13.00 21.72
N SER A 14 0.11 -13.27 23.00
CA SER A 14 -0.83 -14.05 23.81
C SER A 14 -2.17 -13.30 23.94
N LEU A 15 -3.27 -14.06 23.95
CA LEU A 15 -4.61 -13.47 24.07
C LEU A 15 -4.79 -12.68 25.38
N ASP A 16 -4.09 -13.05 26.45
CA ASP A 16 -4.10 -12.30 27.71
C ASP A 16 -3.47 -10.91 27.55
N PHE A 17 -2.28 -10.85 26.93
CA PHE A 17 -1.56 -9.60 26.72
C PHE A 17 -2.27 -8.69 25.73
N VAL A 18 -2.74 -9.23 24.61
CA VAL A 18 -3.49 -8.48 23.59
C VAL A 18 -4.85 -8.04 24.15
N GLY A 19 -5.53 -8.91 24.88
CA GLY A 19 -6.80 -8.59 25.55
C GLY A 19 -6.66 -7.42 26.51
N GLU A 20 -5.64 -7.45 27.37
CA GLU A 20 -5.38 -6.34 28.29
C GLU A 20 -5.06 -5.05 27.55
N HIS A 21 -4.15 -5.10 26.57
CA HIS A 21 -3.73 -3.93 25.83
C HIS A 21 -4.89 -3.26 25.08
N GLU A 22 -5.76 -4.07 24.46
CA GLU A 22 -6.83 -3.55 23.63
C GLU A 22 -8.10 -3.22 24.41
N THR A 23 -8.47 -4.05 25.38
CA THR A 23 -9.79 -3.96 26.03
C THR A 23 -9.70 -3.62 27.51
N GLY A 24 -8.52 -3.68 28.12
CA GLY A 24 -8.33 -3.59 29.56
C GLY A 24 -8.70 -4.86 30.32
N ASP A 25 -9.29 -5.85 29.65
CA ASP A 25 -9.68 -7.12 30.25
C ASP A 25 -8.55 -8.15 30.15
N ARG A 26 -8.33 -8.88 31.24
CA ARG A 26 -7.40 -10.02 31.29
C ARG A 26 -8.16 -11.35 31.24
N LYS A 27 -7.41 -12.43 31.00
CA LYS A 27 -7.91 -13.78 31.22
C LYS A 27 -8.11 -14.05 32.71
N ILE A 28 -8.95 -15.04 33.00
CA ILE A 28 -9.15 -15.52 34.37
C ILE A 28 -7.86 -16.19 34.86
N PRO A 29 -7.27 -15.73 35.98
CA PRO A 29 -6.04 -16.32 36.50
C PRO A 29 -6.31 -17.70 37.12
N TYR A 30 -5.38 -18.63 36.93
CA TYR A 30 -5.44 -19.98 37.49
C TYR A 30 -4.06 -20.52 37.85
N GLU A 31 -4.02 -21.55 38.70
CA GLU A 31 -2.79 -22.21 39.14
C GLU A 31 -2.63 -23.60 38.50
N GLY A 32 -1.41 -23.97 38.14
CA GLY A 32 -1.10 -25.25 37.51
C GLY A 32 -1.42 -25.25 36.00
N SER A 33 -1.75 -26.43 35.46
CA SER A 33 -2.01 -26.61 34.02
C SER A 33 -3.50 -26.62 33.69
N LEU A 34 -3.84 -26.40 32.41
CA LEU A 34 -5.21 -26.56 31.92
C LEU A 34 -5.74 -27.99 32.11
N ASP A 35 -4.88 -29.01 32.03
CA ASP A 35 -5.23 -30.41 32.31
C ASP A 35 -5.63 -30.61 33.78
N ARG A 36 -4.93 -29.95 34.72
CA ARG A 36 -5.30 -29.97 36.14
C ARG A 36 -6.64 -29.29 36.36
N LEU A 37 -6.86 -28.13 35.74
CA LEU A 37 -8.16 -27.45 35.74
C LEU A 37 -9.28 -28.37 35.23
N TYR A 38 -9.09 -29.02 34.09
CA TYR A 38 -10.07 -29.94 33.53
C TYR A 38 -10.42 -31.08 34.50
N LYS A 39 -9.41 -31.69 35.14
CA LYS A 39 -9.58 -32.85 36.04
C LYS A 39 -10.12 -32.50 37.42
N TYR A 40 -9.74 -31.35 37.97
CA TYR A 40 -9.94 -31.04 39.39
C TYR A 40 -10.76 -29.77 39.65
N ASP A 41 -10.93 -28.89 38.66
CA ASP A 41 -11.76 -27.66 38.74
C ASP A 41 -12.42 -27.36 37.39
N PHE A 42 -13.31 -28.27 36.98
CA PHE A 42 -13.96 -28.21 35.67
C PHE A 42 -14.80 -26.93 35.49
N ARG A 43 -15.37 -26.39 36.58
CA ARG A 43 -16.12 -25.14 36.52
C ARG A 43 -15.23 -23.98 36.09
N LYS A 44 -14.07 -23.80 36.73
CA LYS A 44 -13.13 -22.74 36.36
C LYS A 44 -12.54 -22.96 34.97
N PHE A 45 -12.39 -24.21 34.52
CA PHE A 45 -12.00 -24.52 33.14
C PHE A 45 -13.00 -23.98 32.11
N ILE A 46 -14.30 -24.17 32.35
CA ILE A 46 -15.37 -23.64 31.49
C ILE A 46 -15.40 -22.10 31.55
N GLU A 47 -15.27 -21.51 32.75
CA GLU A 47 -15.22 -20.05 32.89
C GLU A 47 -14.04 -19.45 32.11
N TYR A 48 -12.85 -20.05 32.18
CA TYR A 48 -11.68 -19.66 31.40
C TYR A 48 -11.95 -19.70 29.89
N ASN A 49 -12.51 -20.81 29.38
CA ASN A 49 -12.81 -20.96 27.96
C ASN A 49 -13.83 -19.92 27.47
N ARG A 50 -14.87 -19.63 28.27
CA ARG A 50 -15.85 -18.57 27.97
C ARG A 50 -15.21 -17.18 27.92
N GLN A 51 -14.29 -16.88 28.85
CA GLN A 51 -13.58 -15.61 28.86
C GLN A 51 -12.72 -15.44 27.61
N ASP A 52 -12.04 -16.49 27.15
CA ASP A 52 -11.23 -16.43 25.92
C ASP A 52 -12.05 -16.03 24.69
N VAL A 53 -13.22 -16.64 24.50
CA VAL A 53 -14.12 -16.27 23.40
C VAL A 53 -14.65 -14.85 23.58
N THR A 54 -14.99 -14.46 24.81
CA THR A 54 -15.49 -13.11 25.12
C THR A 54 -14.44 -12.05 24.82
N LEU A 55 -13.18 -12.29 25.16
CA LEU A 55 -12.06 -11.39 24.86
C LEU A 55 -11.90 -11.22 23.35
N LEU A 56 -11.95 -12.30 22.56
CA LEU A 56 -11.87 -12.21 21.10
C LEU A 56 -13.00 -11.35 20.50
N VAL A 57 -14.23 -11.52 20.99
CA VAL A 57 -15.38 -10.70 20.54
C VAL A 57 -15.15 -9.23 20.89
N LYS A 58 -14.71 -8.92 22.12
CA LYS A 58 -14.43 -7.54 22.54
C LYS A 58 -13.29 -6.89 21.73
N ILE A 59 -12.23 -7.64 21.44
CA ILE A 59 -11.12 -7.19 20.62
C ILE A 59 -11.61 -6.85 19.20
N ASP A 60 -12.37 -7.74 18.55
CA ASP A 60 -12.88 -7.46 17.21
C ASP A 60 -14.00 -6.40 17.20
N ASP A 61 -14.79 -6.26 18.26
CA ASP A 61 -15.76 -5.17 18.38
C ASP A 61 -15.09 -3.79 18.42
N LYS A 62 -13.89 -3.72 19.02
CA LYS A 62 -13.05 -2.52 19.03
C LYS A 62 -12.35 -2.31 17.68
N LEU A 63 -11.67 -3.34 17.17
CA LEU A 63 -10.74 -3.22 16.04
C LEU A 63 -11.38 -3.43 14.66
N ARG A 64 -12.49 -4.18 14.61
CA ARG A 64 -13.30 -4.47 13.42
C ARG A 64 -12.50 -5.10 12.28
N PHE A 65 -11.55 -5.99 12.59
CA PHE A 65 -10.67 -6.58 11.58
C PHE A 65 -11.39 -7.62 10.71
N ILE A 66 -12.37 -8.33 11.27
CA ILE A 66 -13.21 -9.23 10.47
C ILE A 66 -13.99 -8.43 9.42
N ASP A 67 -14.64 -7.33 9.83
CA ASP A 67 -15.36 -6.45 8.91
C ASP A 67 -14.42 -5.85 7.85
N LEU A 68 -13.23 -5.41 8.25
CA LEU A 68 -12.22 -4.86 7.34
C LEU A 68 -11.83 -5.89 6.27
N SER A 69 -11.58 -7.13 6.69
CA SER A 69 -11.24 -8.24 5.80
C SER A 69 -12.41 -8.56 4.87
N ASN A 70 -13.63 -8.58 5.39
CA ASN A 70 -14.81 -8.83 4.59
C ASN A 70 -14.99 -7.76 3.50
N GLN A 71 -14.82 -6.49 3.86
CA GLN A 71 -14.92 -5.40 2.89
C GLN A 71 -13.80 -5.45 1.84
N LEU A 72 -12.56 -5.74 2.25
CA LEU A 72 -11.44 -5.94 1.31
C LEU A 72 -11.72 -7.09 0.33
N ALA A 73 -12.27 -8.19 0.82
CA ALA A 73 -12.61 -9.35 0.00
C ALA A 73 -13.65 -9.00 -1.05
N HIS A 74 -14.76 -8.38 -0.64
CA HIS A 74 -15.86 -8.02 -1.54
C HIS A 74 -15.50 -6.89 -2.50
N ASP A 75 -14.80 -5.84 -2.05
CA ASP A 75 -14.41 -4.71 -2.90
C ASP A 75 -13.45 -5.14 -4.03
N ASN A 76 -12.70 -6.22 -3.82
CA ASN A 76 -11.73 -6.73 -4.79
C ASN A 76 -12.10 -8.10 -5.33
N ASN A 77 -13.32 -8.60 -5.10
CA ASN A 77 -13.81 -9.90 -5.59
C ASN A 77 -12.86 -11.09 -5.31
N VAL A 78 -12.24 -11.13 -4.14
CA VAL A 78 -11.39 -12.24 -3.70
C VAL A 78 -12.01 -12.98 -2.53
N LEU A 79 -11.52 -14.19 -2.25
CA LEU A 79 -11.90 -14.94 -1.05
C LEU A 79 -11.36 -14.27 0.22
N LEU A 80 -12.05 -14.44 1.35
CA LEU A 80 -11.70 -13.79 2.61
C LEU A 80 -10.26 -14.09 3.06
N GLN A 81 -9.79 -15.33 2.90
CA GLN A 81 -8.42 -15.71 3.24
C GLN A 81 -7.35 -15.00 2.39
N ASN A 82 -7.68 -14.58 1.16
CA ASN A 82 -6.75 -13.87 0.30
C ASN A 82 -6.47 -12.45 0.80
N THR A 83 -7.32 -11.90 1.67
CA THR A 83 -7.09 -10.61 2.32
C THR A 83 -5.93 -10.62 3.31
N LEU A 84 -5.37 -11.79 3.63
CA LEU A 84 -4.13 -11.93 4.40
C LEU A 84 -2.88 -11.61 3.56
N GLY A 85 -2.94 -11.73 2.24
CA GLY A 85 -1.91 -11.23 1.31
C GLY A 85 -2.28 -9.88 0.68
N SER A 86 -1.33 -9.23 0.01
CA SER A 86 -1.58 -8.06 -0.85
C SER A 86 -1.69 -8.43 -2.32
N VAL A 87 -0.93 -9.44 -2.78
CA VAL A 87 -0.85 -9.81 -4.20
C VAL A 87 -2.21 -10.10 -4.80
N ALA A 88 -3.00 -11.00 -4.21
CA ALA A 88 -4.32 -11.35 -4.75
C ALA A 88 -5.29 -10.16 -4.79
N LEU A 89 -5.23 -9.27 -3.80
CA LEU A 89 -6.06 -8.06 -3.76
C LEU A 89 -5.72 -7.13 -4.93
N ILE A 90 -4.42 -6.85 -5.13
CA ILE A 90 -3.96 -5.92 -6.17
C ILE A 90 -4.14 -6.53 -7.55
N ASP A 91 -3.80 -7.81 -7.73
CA ASP A 91 -3.98 -8.53 -9.00
C ASP A 91 -5.43 -8.46 -9.47
N GLN A 92 -6.38 -8.82 -8.59
CA GLN A 92 -7.80 -8.77 -8.91
C GLN A 92 -8.32 -7.34 -9.09
N SER A 93 -7.78 -6.37 -8.35
CA SER A 93 -8.12 -4.95 -8.53
C SER A 93 -7.80 -4.45 -9.93
N ILE A 94 -6.61 -4.80 -10.44
CA ILE A 94 -6.18 -4.42 -11.79
C ILE A 94 -7.02 -5.15 -12.83
N ILE A 95 -7.30 -6.45 -12.65
CA ILE A 95 -8.19 -7.21 -13.54
C ILE A 95 -9.58 -6.56 -13.62
N ASN A 96 -10.15 -6.16 -12.48
CA ASN A 96 -11.44 -5.48 -12.43
C ASN A 96 -11.42 -4.14 -13.17
N GLU A 97 -10.32 -3.39 -13.09
CA GLU A 97 -10.13 -2.14 -13.85
C GLU A 97 -10.01 -2.40 -15.36
N ILE A 98 -9.28 -3.44 -15.77
CA ILE A 98 -9.17 -3.84 -17.19
C ILE A 98 -10.56 -4.19 -17.73
N HIS A 99 -11.31 -5.02 -17.01
CA HIS A 99 -12.64 -5.46 -17.45
C HIS A 99 -13.68 -4.34 -17.45
N SER A 100 -13.60 -3.36 -16.53
CA SER A 100 -14.52 -2.21 -16.53
C SER A 100 -14.36 -1.35 -17.79
N GLN A 101 -13.20 -1.43 -18.45
CA GLN A 101 -12.90 -0.75 -19.71
C GLN A 101 -13.17 -1.62 -20.94
N GLY A 102 -13.73 -2.83 -20.77
CA GLY A 102 -14.00 -3.76 -21.86
C GLY A 102 -12.75 -4.42 -22.45
N LEU A 103 -11.61 -4.35 -21.75
CA LEU A 103 -10.34 -4.94 -22.16
C LEU A 103 -10.18 -6.36 -21.61
N VAL A 104 -9.20 -7.10 -22.13
CA VAL A 104 -8.87 -8.46 -21.71
C VAL A 104 -7.57 -8.46 -20.91
N SER A 105 -7.59 -9.06 -19.72
CA SER A 105 -6.40 -9.17 -18.87
C SER A 105 -5.40 -10.20 -19.43
N PRO A 106 -4.08 -9.95 -19.35
CA PRO A 106 -3.07 -10.91 -19.79
C PRO A 106 -3.11 -12.18 -18.95
N SER A 107 -2.56 -13.28 -19.48
CA SER A 107 -2.34 -14.49 -18.68
C SER A 107 -1.18 -14.30 -17.71
N LYS A 108 -1.21 -15.00 -16.58
CA LYS A 108 -0.10 -14.99 -15.63
C LYS A 108 1.15 -15.60 -16.28
N LYS A 109 2.26 -14.85 -16.30
CA LYS A 109 3.56 -15.34 -16.78
C LYS A 109 4.00 -16.54 -15.92
N LYS A 110 4.61 -17.56 -16.54
CA LYS A 110 5.23 -18.65 -15.77
C LYS A 110 6.41 -18.06 -15.00
N PHE A 111 6.54 -18.45 -13.74
CA PHE A 111 7.69 -18.08 -12.93
C PHE A 111 8.97 -18.63 -13.58
N ILE A 112 9.94 -17.76 -13.84
CA ILE A 112 11.26 -18.14 -14.33
C ILE A 112 12.21 -18.13 -13.13
N GLU A 113 12.87 -19.25 -12.86
CA GLU A 113 13.90 -19.33 -11.82
C GLU A 113 15.08 -18.41 -12.17
N GLY A 114 15.63 -17.72 -11.17
CA GLY A 114 16.72 -16.76 -11.35
C GLY A 114 16.34 -15.28 -11.26
N ILE A 115 15.11 -14.97 -10.82
CA ILE A 115 14.70 -13.58 -10.52
C ILE A 115 15.70 -12.96 -9.53
N THR A 116 16.42 -11.97 -10.02
CA THR A 116 17.37 -11.18 -9.24
C THR A 116 16.61 -10.27 -8.29
N SER A 117 17.18 -10.03 -7.11
CA SER A 117 16.66 -9.02 -6.18
C SER A 117 16.65 -7.64 -6.86
N VAL A 118 15.49 -7.00 -6.95
CA VAL A 118 15.38 -5.61 -7.41
C VAL A 118 16.00 -4.70 -6.35
N ALA A 119 16.79 -3.70 -6.78
CA ALA A 119 17.35 -2.69 -5.88
C ALA A 119 16.23 -1.93 -5.17
N GLY A 120 16.32 -1.87 -3.84
CA GLY A 120 15.31 -1.23 -2.99
C GLY A 120 15.48 0.28 -2.87
N ALA A 121 14.88 0.86 -1.83
CA ALA A 121 15.02 2.28 -1.54
C ALA A 121 16.47 2.65 -1.22
N TYR A 122 16.91 3.82 -1.69
CA TYR A 122 18.18 4.41 -1.29
C TYR A 122 18.13 4.90 0.17
N VAL A 123 19.16 4.59 0.95
CA VAL A 123 19.34 5.09 2.32
C VAL A 123 20.65 5.87 2.37
N ALA A 124 20.55 7.18 2.62
CA ALA A 124 21.73 8.03 2.75
C ALA A 124 22.50 7.72 4.04
N ASN A 125 23.84 7.77 3.98
CA ASN A 125 24.68 7.66 5.17
C ASN A 125 24.59 8.94 6.02
N PRO A 126 24.04 8.88 7.25
CA PRO A 126 23.86 10.08 8.06
C PRO A 126 25.19 10.57 8.64
N LYS A 127 25.30 11.90 8.85
CA LYS A 127 26.40 12.45 9.66
C LYS A 127 26.17 12.08 11.11
N ILE A 128 27.02 11.21 11.67
CA ILE A 128 26.92 10.76 13.06
C ILE A 128 27.20 11.92 14.02
N GLY A 129 26.30 12.15 14.98
CA GLY A 129 26.44 13.20 15.99
C GLY A 129 25.09 13.71 16.49
N MET A 130 25.13 14.61 17.47
CA MET A 130 23.94 15.31 17.94
C MET A 130 23.64 16.50 17.01
N HIS A 131 22.42 16.55 16.48
CA HIS A 131 21.98 17.63 15.61
C HIS A 131 20.98 18.51 16.35
N LYS A 132 21.27 19.81 16.46
CA LYS A 132 20.47 20.75 17.26
C LYS A 132 19.13 21.12 16.59
N TRP A 133 19.12 21.25 15.27
CA TRP A 133 17.97 21.67 14.49
C TRP A 133 17.71 20.63 13.40
N ILE A 134 16.60 19.92 13.50
CA ILE A 134 16.23 18.85 12.57
C ILE A 134 15.00 19.30 11.80
N GLY A 135 15.11 19.34 10.47
CA GLY A 135 13.99 19.47 9.55
C GLY A 135 13.74 18.13 8.85
N SER A 136 12.48 17.81 8.59
CA SER A 136 12.10 16.63 7.80
C SER A 136 11.18 17.03 6.66
N VAL A 137 11.39 16.40 5.51
CA VAL A 137 10.55 16.55 4.31
C VAL A 137 10.19 15.13 3.87
N ASP A 138 8.90 14.88 3.68
CA ASP A 138 8.37 13.59 3.23
C ASP A 138 7.52 13.79 1.98
N ILE A 139 7.67 12.88 1.00
CA ILE A 139 6.85 12.88 -0.20
C ILE A 139 5.64 12.00 0.05
N ASN A 140 4.45 12.61 0.01
CA ASN A 140 3.18 11.91 0.20
C ASN A 140 3.04 10.77 -0.82
N SER A 141 3.02 9.53 -0.32
CA SER A 141 2.78 8.32 -1.14
C SER A 141 3.74 8.25 -2.35
N LEU A 142 5.05 8.25 -2.08
CA LEU A 142 6.12 8.28 -3.09
C LEU A 142 5.87 7.32 -4.26
N TYR A 143 5.81 6.00 -4.03
CA TYR A 143 5.68 5.02 -5.11
C TYR A 143 4.39 5.17 -5.94
N PRO A 144 3.18 5.25 -5.35
CA PRO A 144 1.97 5.54 -6.14
C PRO A 144 2.05 6.84 -6.96
N SER A 145 2.71 7.87 -6.41
CA SER A 145 2.89 9.14 -7.11
C SER A 145 3.84 9.02 -8.30
N VAL A 146 4.96 8.29 -8.13
CA VAL A 146 5.92 8.03 -9.22
C VAL A 146 5.28 7.19 -10.33
N ILE A 147 4.56 6.12 -9.98
CA ILE A 147 3.83 5.27 -10.95
C ILE A 147 2.86 6.12 -11.77
N ARG A 148 2.11 7.04 -11.14
CA ARG A 148 1.19 7.94 -11.84
C ARG A 148 1.93 8.98 -12.70
N ALA A 149 3.01 9.57 -12.17
CA ALA A 149 3.75 10.63 -12.85
C ALA A 149 4.45 10.13 -14.12
N LEU A 150 5.02 8.93 -14.07
CA LEU A 150 5.73 8.31 -15.19
C LEU A 150 4.80 7.42 -16.05
N ASN A 151 3.51 7.36 -15.73
CA ASN A 151 2.51 6.53 -16.39
C ASN A 151 2.88 5.03 -16.43
N MET A 152 3.49 4.52 -15.36
CA MET A 152 4.04 3.15 -15.29
C MET A 152 2.93 2.10 -15.26
N SER A 153 2.82 1.32 -16.32
CA SER A 153 1.94 0.17 -16.44
C SER A 153 2.51 -0.76 -17.54
N PRO A 154 2.29 -2.09 -17.50
CA PRO A 154 2.87 -2.98 -18.51
C PRO A 154 2.52 -2.57 -19.96
N GLU A 155 1.29 -2.15 -20.21
CA GLU A 155 0.82 -1.75 -21.53
C GLU A 155 1.26 -0.34 -21.97
N THR A 156 1.97 0.39 -21.11
CA THR A 156 2.54 1.70 -21.45
C THR A 156 4.04 1.64 -21.71
N ILE A 157 4.69 0.50 -21.48
CA ILE A 157 6.11 0.30 -21.80
C ILE A 157 6.28 0.39 -23.33
N ILE A 158 7.23 1.20 -23.77
CA ILE A 158 7.69 1.27 -25.15
C ILE A 158 8.92 0.40 -25.34
N GLY A 159 9.84 0.46 -24.38
CA GLY A 159 11.08 -0.29 -24.41
C GLY A 159 12.01 0.04 -23.24
N GLN A 160 13.14 -0.64 -23.20
CA GLN A 160 14.17 -0.52 -22.18
C GLN A 160 15.52 -0.19 -22.83
N PHE A 161 16.18 0.86 -22.35
CA PHE A 161 17.56 1.12 -22.74
C PHE A 161 18.47 0.02 -22.19
N ARG A 162 19.35 -0.51 -23.04
CA ARG A 162 20.39 -1.45 -22.61
C ARG A 162 21.31 -0.77 -21.61
N LEU A 163 21.52 -1.43 -20.49
CA LEU A 163 22.28 -0.89 -19.38
C LEU A 163 23.78 -1.22 -19.49
N ASP A 164 24.35 -1.19 -20.71
CA ASP A 164 25.69 -1.71 -21.00
C ASP A 164 26.77 -1.08 -20.10
N ARG A 165 26.80 0.26 -19.98
CA ARG A 165 27.78 0.97 -19.15
C ARG A 165 27.49 0.81 -17.66
N THR A 166 26.21 0.86 -17.29
CA THR A 166 25.80 0.62 -15.90
C THR A 166 26.23 -0.76 -15.43
N MET A 167 25.98 -1.79 -16.24
CA MET A 167 26.33 -3.18 -15.93
C MET A 167 27.85 -3.38 -15.92
N GLU A 168 28.62 -2.69 -16.76
CA GLU A 168 30.09 -2.69 -16.69
C GLU A 168 30.60 -2.11 -15.34
N ILE A 169 29.96 -1.05 -14.84
CA ILE A 169 30.30 -0.48 -13.52
C ILE A 169 29.92 -1.46 -12.39
N VAL A 170 28.71 -2.02 -12.45
CA VAL A 170 28.22 -2.99 -11.46
C VAL A 170 29.13 -4.21 -11.43
N GLN A 171 29.49 -4.77 -12.58
CA GLN A 171 30.37 -5.93 -12.69
C GLN A 171 31.75 -5.63 -12.09
N ARG A 172 32.36 -4.48 -12.42
CA ARG A 172 33.64 -4.06 -11.81
C ARG A 172 33.56 -3.93 -10.29
N ARG A 173 32.45 -3.42 -9.75
CA ARG A 173 32.21 -3.32 -8.29
C ARG A 173 32.08 -4.70 -7.64
N MET A 174 31.39 -5.63 -8.31
CA MET A 174 31.26 -7.02 -7.86
C MET A 174 32.60 -7.75 -7.86
N GLU A 175 33.41 -7.59 -8.91
CA GLU A 175 34.78 -8.12 -8.99
C GLU A 175 35.69 -7.53 -7.89
N GLY A 176 35.43 -6.29 -7.49
CA GLY A 176 36.04 -5.63 -6.33
C GLY A 176 35.56 -6.12 -4.97
N GLY A 177 34.64 -7.09 -4.91
CA GLY A 177 34.16 -7.72 -3.67
C GLY A 177 32.98 -7.02 -3.00
N MET A 178 32.33 -6.04 -3.63
CA MET A 178 31.06 -5.49 -3.10
C MET A 178 29.92 -6.50 -3.25
N ASN A 179 29.02 -6.51 -2.28
CA ASN A 179 27.78 -7.27 -2.40
C ASN A 179 26.82 -6.60 -3.39
N THR A 180 25.79 -7.34 -3.82
CA THR A 180 24.82 -6.89 -4.82
C THR A 180 24.16 -5.56 -4.45
N ALA A 181 23.75 -5.35 -3.19
CA ALA A 181 23.06 -4.12 -2.79
C ALA A 181 23.99 -2.90 -2.87
N ASP A 182 25.22 -3.04 -2.38
CA ASP A 182 26.22 -1.97 -2.37
C ASP A 182 26.69 -1.60 -3.79
N THR A 183 26.67 -2.54 -4.73
CA THR A 183 27.04 -2.22 -6.12
C THR A 183 26.12 -1.18 -6.76
N TRP A 184 24.88 -1.07 -6.28
CA TRP A 184 23.86 -0.12 -6.75
C TRP A 184 23.79 1.18 -5.94
N SER A 185 24.47 1.29 -4.78
CA SER A 185 24.20 2.34 -3.78
C SER A 185 24.42 3.78 -4.24
N ASP A 186 25.22 3.99 -5.29
CA ASP A 186 25.57 5.33 -5.77
C ASP A 186 24.80 5.75 -7.04
N PHE A 187 23.96 4.86 -7.58
CA PHE A 187 23.15 5.19 -8.75
C PHE A 187 21.86 5.89 -8.30
N PHE A 188 21.77 7.19 -8.55
CA PHE A 188 20.48 7.89 -8.48
C PHE A 188 19.62 7.59 -9.72
N GLY A 189 20.28 7.28 -10.83
CA GLY A 189 19.73 6.72 -12.07
C GLY A 189 20.83 5.95 -12.79
N VAL A 190 20.46 5.13 -13.76
CA VAL A 190 21.42 4.37 -14.57
C VAL A 190 22.30 5.33 -15.39
N THR A 191 23.49 4.88 -15.76
CA THR A 191 24.47 5.71 -16.49
C THR A 191 23.90 6.16 -17.83
N GLU A 192 23.16 5.30 -18.53
CA GLU A 192 22.51 5.63 -19.80
C GLU A 192 21.49 6.75 -19.65
N TYR A 193 20.72 6.75 -18.55
CA TYR A 193 19.81 7.85 -18.22
C TYR A 193 20.59 9.17 -18.07
N GLN A 194 21.72 9.15 -17.35
CA GLN A 194 22.54 10.35 -17.16
C GLN A 194 23.16 10.86 -18.48
N LEU A 195 23.58 9.96 -19.37
CA LEU A 195 24.09 10.34 -20.70
C LEU A 195 23.03 11.03 -21.55
N ILE A 196 21.76 10.58 -21.46
CA ILE A 196 20.62 11.24 -22.09
C ILE A 196 20.42 12.63 -21.48
N GLN A 197 20.35 12.75 -20.14
CA GLN A 197 20.18 14.05 -19.47
C GLN A 197 21.29 15.05 -19.85
N ASP A 198 22.53 14.57 -19.92
CA ASP A 198 23.70 15.38 -20.25
C ASP A 198 23.89 15.59 -21.77
N GLN A 199 22.97 15.08 -22.60
CA GLN A 199 22.95 15.23 -24.06
C GLN A 199 24.28 14.81 -24.73
N LYS A 200 24.84 13.69 -24.27
CA LYS A 200 26.12 13.17 -24.80
C LYS A 200 25.93 12.58 -26.20
N TYR A 201 27.04 12.43 -26.93
CA TYR A 201 27.04 11.85 -28.28
C TYR A 201 27.25 10.33 -28.29
N ASP A 202 27.48 9.76 -27.12
CA ASP A 202 27.51 8.33 -26.84
C ASP A 202 26.32 7.58 -27.46
N GLU A 203 26.60 6.52 -28.22
CA GLU A 203 25.57 5.62 -28.70
C GLU A 203 24.97 4.82 -27.52
N ILE A 204 23.65 4.69 -27.54
CA ILE A 204 22.87 3.88 -26.63
C ILE A 204 21.77 3.14 -27.40
N THR A 205 21.51 1.91 -26.99
CA THR A 205 20.54 1.02 -27.64
C THR A 205 19.26 0.98 -26.82
N LEU A 206 18.12 1.17 -27.48
CA LEU A 206 16.78 0.93 -26.94
C LEU A 206 16.26 -0.39 -27.50
N ASP A 207 15.90 -1.33 -26.62
CA ASP A 207 15.18 -2.55 -27.00
C ASP A 207 13.67 -2.28 -26.83
N LEU A 208 12.90 -2.47 -27.90
CA LEU A 208 11.46 -2.22 -27.94
C LEU A 208 10.67 -3.47 -27.55
N GLU A 209 9.43 -3.29 -27.09
CA GLU A 209 8.53 -4.39 -26.69
C GLU A 209 8.15 -5.33 -27.85
N ASP A 210 8.28 -4.89 -29.10
CA ASP A 210 8.04 -5.72 -30.29
C ASP A 210 9.24 -6.59 -30.68
N GLY A 211 10.37 -6.45 -29.98
CA GLY A 211 11.61 -7.20 -30.17
C GLY A 211 12.63 -6.52 -31.07
N ASP A 212 12.32 -5.35 -31.63
CA ASP A 212 13.28 -4.55 -32.40
C ASP A 212 14.24 -3.77 -31.48
N SER A 213 15.43 -3.44 -32.01
CA SER A 213 16.40 -2.59 -31.32
C SER A 213 16.72 -1.36 -32.15
N VAL A 214 16.77 -0.20 -31.50
CA VAL A 214 17.12 1.08 -32.13
C VAL A 214 18.36 1.66 -31.47
N ILE A 215 19.35 2.03 -32.27
CA ILE A 215 20.60 2.65 -31.80
C ILE A 215 20.60 4.11 -32.23
N ASN A 216 20.82 5.01 -31.28
CA ASN A 216 21.06 6.43 -31.54
C ASN A 216 22.00 7.02 -30.49
N SER A 217 22.52 8.22 -30.76
CA SER A 217 23.24 8.98 -29.73
C SER A 217 22.31 9.42 -28.60
N ALA A 218 22.84 9.53 -27.37
CA ALA A 218 22.08 9.97 -26.21
C ALA A 218 21.45 11.36 -26.39
N ARG A 219 22.10 12.25 -27.15
CA ARG A 219 21.54 13.55 -27.58
C ARG A 219 20.28 13.40 -28.42
N VAL A 220 20.28 12.53 -29.42
CA VAL A 220 19.10 12.28 -30.27
C VAL A 220 17.95 11.71 -29.43
N TRP A 221 18.26 10.82 -28.49
CA TRP A 221 17.25 10.32 -27.55
C TRP A 221 16.72 11.42 -26.64
N HIS A 222 17.58 12.27 -26.10
CA HIS A 222 17.15 13.43 -25.31
C HIS A 222 16.19 14.32 -26.10
N ASP A 223 16.56 14.67 -27.33
CA ASP A 223 15.71 15.49 -28.20
C ASP A 223 14.37 14.77 -28.48
N THR A 224 14.39 13.46 -28.73
CA THR A 224 13.17 12.67 -28.96
C THR A 224 12.25 12.66 -27.72
N ILE A 225 12.82 12.47 -26.53
CA ILE A 225 12.08 12.33 -25.26
C ILE A 225 11.55 13.67 -24.76
N TYR A 226 12.37 14.73 -24.83
CA TYR A 226 12.10 16.03 -24.22
C TYR A 226 11.61 17.09 -25.21
N THR A 227 11.41 16.75 -26.50
CA THR A 227 10.68 17.63 -27.41
C THR A 227 9.25 17.84 -26.93
N ASN A 228 8.73 19.06 -27.10
CA ASN A 228 7.36 19.39 -26.75
C ASN A 228 6.35 18.39 -27.33
N LYS A 229 5.54 17.80 -26.44
CA LYS A 229 4.50 16.81 -26.79
C LYS A 229 5.05 15.51 -27.42
N SER A 230 6.23 15.08 -27.02
CA SER A 230 6.81 13.79 -27.42
C SER A 230 5.88 12.60 -27.13
N GLY A 231 5.01 12.72 -26.12
CA GLY A 231 4.10 11.65 -25.74
C GLY A 231 4.82 10.46 -25.10
N ILE A 232 6.05 10.66 -24.60
CA ILE A 232 6.86 9.63 -23.94
C ILE A 232 7.54 10.19 -22.69
N CYS A 233 7.91 9.30 -21.76
CA CYS A 233 8.60 9.64 -20.53
C CYS A 233 9.66 8.59 -20.20
N LEU A 234 10.82 9.04 -19.70
CA LEU A 234 11.94 8.19 -19.34
C LEU A 234 12.04 8.08 -17.81
N SER A 235 12.10 6.86 -17.29
CA SER A 235 12.41 6.60 -15.89
C SER A 235 13.92 6.54 -15.62
N ALA A 236 14.31 6.72 -14.37
CA ALA A 236 15.71 6.70 -13.95
C ALA A 236 16.41 5.33 -14.12
N ASN A 237 15.65 4.23 -14.26
CA ASN A 237 16.19 2.90 -14.59
C ASN A 237 16.31 2.64 -16.10
N GLY A 238 16.00 3.63 -16.95
CA GLY A 238 16.14 3.52 -18.40
C GLY A 238 14.93 2.93 -19.13
N THR A 239 13.78 2.83 -18.48
CA THR A 239 12.54 2.38 -19.14
C THR A 239 11.82 3.56 -19.78
N LEU A 240 11.37 3.38 -21.01
CA LEU A 240 10.59 4.38 -21.74
C LEU A 240 9.11 4.01 -21.72
N PHE A 241 8.27 4.96 -21.30
CA PHE A 241 6.82 4.81 -21.23
C PHE A 241 6.12 5.78 -22.17
N ARG A 242 5.04 5.35 -22.81
CA ARG A 242 4.12 6.24 -23.52
C ARG A 242 3.29 7.07 -22.53
N THR A 243 2.95 8.30 -22.89
CA THR A 243 2.13 9.22 -22.09
C THR A 243 0.98 9.85 -22.88
N ASP A 244 0.83 9.46 -24.15
CA ASP A 244 -0.30 9.83 -25.02
C ASP A 244 -1.61 9.11 -24.62
N ALA A 245 -1.52 7.95 -23.97
CA ALA A 245 -2.62 7.22 -23.36
C ALA A 245 -2.28 6.84 -21.92
N LYS A 246 -3.25 7.00 -21.01
CA LYS A 246 -3.04 6.72 -19.59
C LYS A 246 -3.08 5.21 -19.32
N GLY A 247 -2.10 4.70 -18.58
CA GLY A 247 -2.06 3.28 -18.24
C GLY A 247 -3.14 2.88 -17.23
N ILE A 248 -3.50 1.60 -17.22
CA ILE A 248 -4.48 0.97 -16.35
C ILE A 248 -4.10 1.14 -14.88
N ILE A 249 -2.86 0.84 -14.52
CA ILE A 249 -2.41 0.96 -13.12
C ILE A 249 -2.45 2.44 -12.65
N PRO A 250 -1.91 3.42 -13.40
CA PRO A 250 -2.08 4.84 -13.10
C PRO A 250 -3.54 5.30 -12.99
N GLN A 251 -4.44 4.80 -13.85
CA GLN A 251 -5.88 5.08 -13.80
C GLN A 251 -6.51 4.53 -12.51
N LEU A 252 -6.25 3.27 -12.17
CA LEU A 252 -6.73 2.64 -10.94
C LEU A 252 -6.26 3.41 -9.70
N LEU A 253 -4.98 3.78 -9.65
CA LEU A 253 -4.40 4.55 -8.55
C LEU A 253 -5.07 5.92 -8.39
N GLU A 254 -5.33 6.62 -9.50
CA GLU A 254 -6.02 7.89 -9.48
C GLU A 254 -7.47 7.75 -8.99
N ARG A 255 -8.19 6.73 -9.47
CA ARG A 255 -9.55 6.43 -9.03
C ARG A 255 -9.58 6.17 -7.52
N TRP A 256 -8.69 5.32 -7.01
CA TRP A 256 -8.58 5.05 -5.57
C TRP A 256 -8.22 6.29 -4.76
N TYR A 257 -7.33 7.15 -5.28
CA TYR A 257 -6.98 8.41 -4.63
C TYR A 257 -8.19 9.34 -4.54
N ASN A 258 -8.92 9.53 -5.64
CA ASN A 258 -10.11 10.37 -5.71
C ASN A 258 -11.23 9.84 -4.80
N GLU A 259 -11.49 8.53 -4.83
CA GLU A 259 -12.44 7.87 -3.93
C GLU A 259 -12.07 8.10 -2.46
N ARG A 260 -10.77 8.03 -2.11
CA ARG A 260 -10.29 8.27 -0.74
C ARG A 260 -10.45 9.72 -0.31
N VAL A 261 -10.15 10.68 -1.19
CA VAL A 261 -10.36 12.11 -0.92
C VAL A 261 -11.84 12.40 -0.70
N GLN A 262 -12.70 11.90 -1.59
CA GLN A 262 -14.15 12.06 -1.51
C GLN A 262 -14.71 11.46 -0.21
N THR A 263 -14.32 10.22 0.12
CA THR A 263 -14.75 9.53 1.35
C THR A 263 -14.35 10.31 2.61
N ARG A 264 -13.15 10.91 2.64
CA ARG A 264 -12.68 11.74 3.76
C ARG A 264 -13.48 13.02 3.90
N LYS A 265 -13.80 13.67 2.77
CA LYS A 265 -14.63 14.88 2.76
C LYS A 265 -16.01 14.57 3.34
N GLU A 266 -16.65 13.50 2.88
CA GLU A 266 -17.95 13.09 3.39
C GLU A 266 -17.92 12.75 4.89
N ALA A 267 -16.85 12.09 5.37
CA ALA A 267 -16.69 11.82 6.81
C ALA A 267 -16.58 13.12 7.62
N ALA A 268 -15.82 14.10 7.12
CA ALA A 268 -15.68 15.40 7.75
C ALA A 268 -17.00 16.20 7.76
N ASP A 269 -17.80 16.11 6.69
CA ASP A 269 -19.09 16.79 6.62
C ASP A 269 -20.11 16.17 7.61
N LEU A 270 -20.17 14.83 7.71
CA LEU A 270 -20.98 14.15 8.73
C LEU A 270 -20.51 14.50 10.15
N PHE A 271 -19.20 14.64 10.37
CA PHE A 271 -18.64 15.02 11.66
C PHE A 271 -19.12 16.42 12.08
N LYS A 272 -19.10 17.41 11.17
CA LYS A 272 -19.62 18.75 11.42
C LYS A 272 -21.11 18.74 11.77
N GLU A 273 -21.90 17.90 11.09
CA GLU A 273 -23.32 17.73 11.40
C GLU A 273 -23.53 17.15 12.80
N VAL A 274 -22.74 16.14 13.19
CA VAL A 274 -22.76 15.55 14.53
C VAL A 274 -22.43 16.59 15.60
N GLU A 275 -21.39 17.41 15.40
CA GLU A 275 -21.04 18.46 16.36
C GLU A 275 -22.16 19.51 16.50
N THR A 276 -22.77 19.91 15.38
CA THR A 276 -23.93 20.80 15.40
C THR A 276 -25.10 20.21 16.19
N LEU A 277 -25.37 18.91 16.03
CA LEU A 277 -26.43 18.22 16.78
C LEU A 277 -26.09 18.07 18.26
N ARG A 278 -24.81 17.84 18.61
CA ARG A 278 -24.35 17.78 20.01
C ARG A 278 -24.52 19.12 20.72
N GLU A 279 -24.21 20.24 20.05
CA GLU A 279 -24.48 21.57 20.58
C GLU A 279 -25.98 21.83 20.79
N LYS A 280 -26.81 21.49 19.80
CA LYS A 280 -28.29 21.59 19.91
C LYS A 280 -28.81 20.75 21.07
N ARG A 281 -28.34 19.51 21.18
CA ARG A 281 -28.66 18.58 22.28
C ARG A 281 -28.31 19.19 23.63
N MET A 282 -27.11 19.77 23.78
CA MET A 282 -26.66 20.39 25.03
C MET A 282 -27.54 21.57 25.44
N LYS A 283 -27.87 22.46 24.50
CA LYS A 283 -28.78 23.59 24.73
C LYS A 283 -30.18 23.12 25.14
N LEU A 284 -30.71 22.10 24.46
CA LEU A 284 -32.03 21.55 24.74
C LEU A 284 -32.10 20.83 26.10
N ALA A 285 -31.04 20.10 26.47
CA ALA A 285 -30.95 19.43 27.77
C ALA A 285 -31.08 20.42 28.95
N ALA A 286 -30.61 21.66 28.77
CA ALA A 286 -30.76 22.72 29.77
C ALA A 286 -32.21 23.23 29.93
N THR A 287 -33.11 22.95 28.98
CA THR A 287 -34.51 23.40 29.01
C THR A 287 -35.48 22.42 29.68
N GLY A 288 -35.03 21.21 30.02
CA GLY A 288 -35.85 20.19 30.69
C GLY A 288 -36.78 19.35 29.78
N HIS A 289 -36.86 19.64 28.48
CA HIS A 289 -37.66 18.87 27.52
C HIS A 289 -36.99 17.57 27.07
N LYS A 290 -37.06 16.52 27.89
CA LYS A 290 -36.40 15.22 27.64
C LYS A 290 -36.88 14.51 26.36
N ASP A 291 -38.17 14.60 26.05
CA ASP A 291 -38.79 13.91 24.91
C ASP A 291 -38.21 14.37 23.56
N MET A 292 -37.68 15.59 23.53
CA MET A 292 -37.07 16.18 22.34
C MET A 292 -35.57 15.79 22.18
N LEU A 293 -34.97 15.12 23.16
CA LEU A 293 -33.57 14.66 23.10
C LEU A 293 -33.42 13.34 22.35
N GLU A 294 -34.38 12.41 22.49
CA GLU A 294 -34.29 11.07 21.90
C GLU A 294 -34.13 11.10 20.37
N PRO A 295 -34.89 11.91 19.60
CA PRO A 295 -34.69 12.00 18.15
C PRO A 295 -33.30 12.52 17.77
N ILE A 296 -32.75 13.45 18.55
CA ILE A 296 -31.40 14.00 18.33
C ILE A 296 -30.35 12.93 18.61
N ASP A 297 -30.50 12.19 19.70
CA ASP A 297 -29.59 11.10 20.08
C ASP A 297 -29.59 9.98 19.04
N LEU A 298 -30.76 9.60 18.53
CA LEU A 298 -30.89 8.64 17.43
C LEU A 298 -30.20 9.14 16.16
N LYS A 299 -30.35 10.42 15.81
CA LYS A 299 -29.69 11.01 14.64
C LYS A 299 -28.18 11.07 14.79
N ILE A 300 -27.66 11.49 15.95
CA ILE A 300 -26.22 11.47 16.25
C ILE A 300 -25.68 10.05 16.10
N LYS A 301 -26.39 9.05 16.64
CA LYS A 301 -25.99 7.64 16.55
C LYS A 301 -25.93 7.15 15.10
N GLU A 302 -26.92 7.50 14.28
CA GLU A 302 -26.94 7.18 12.84
C GLU A 302 -25.76 7.79 12.09
N LEU A 303 -25.55 9.11 12.24
CA LEU A 303 -24.45 9.82 11.56
C LEU A 303 -23.08 9.31 12.02
N THR A 304 -22.91 8.99 13.31
CA THR A 304 -21.68 8.40 13.84
C THR A 304 -21.37 7.06 13.19
N LYS A 305 -22.38 6.21 12.93
CA LYS A 305 -22.20 4.99 12.13
C LYS A 305 -21.76 5.31 10.70
N GLY A 306 -22.33 6.35 10.10
CA GLY A 306 -21.96 6.84 8.77
C GLY A 306 -20.51 7.33 8.66
N ILE A 307 -19.98 7.96 9.73
CA ILE A 307 -18.57 8.36 9.85
C ILE A 307 -17.69 7.11 9.91
N ALA A 308 -17.99 6.19 10.84
CA ALA A 308 -17.22 4.95 11.00
C ALA A 308 -17.16 4.12 9.70
N PHE A 309 -18.25 4.08 8.94
CA PHE A 309 -18.28 3.44 7.61
C PHE A 309 -17.28 4.07 6.63
N ARG A 310 -17.22 5.41 6.58
CA ARG A 310 -16.31 6.14 5.68
C ARG A 310 -14.86 6.04 6.12
N ASP A 311 -14.61 6.09 7.43
CA ASP A 311 -13.27 5.86 7.97
C ASP A 311 -12.74 4.46 7.65
N LYS A 312 -13.61 3.45 7.64
CA LYS A 312 -13.25 2.10 7.18
C LYS A 312 -12.90 2.08 5.69
N ARG A 313 -13.72 2.72 4.83
CA ARG A 313 -13.46 2.78 3.38
C ARG A 313 -12.18 3.56 3.02
N GLN A 314 -11.91 4.69 3.66
CA GLN A 314 -10.67 5.44 3.40
C GLN A 314 -9.42 4.69 3.90
N LEU A 315 -9.54 3.89 4.96
CA LEU A 315 -8.48 2.99 5.42
C LEU A 315 -8.20 1.88 4.40
N ILE A 316 -9.23 1.23 3.84
CA ILE A 316 -9.11 0.22 2.79
C ILE A 316 -8.34 0.78 1.59
N LYS A 317 -8.74 1.96 1.10
CA LYS A 317 -8.06 2.60 -0.04
C LYS A 317 -6.61 2.93 0.29
N LYS A 318 -6.30 3.37 1.52
CA LYS A 318 -4.91 3.57 1.97
C LYS A 318 -4.11 2.27 1.94
N ILE A 319 -4.66 1.16 2.43
CA ILE A 319 -4.01 -0.15 2.43
C ILE A 319 -3.70 -0.59 1.00
N LEU A 320 -4.69 -0.51 0.09
CA LEU A 320 -4.51 -0.89 -1.31
C LEU A 320 -3.47 -0.02 -2.02
N LEU A 321 -3.54 1.32 -1.86
CA LEU A 321 -2.56 2.25 -2.42
C LEU A 321 -1.12 1.93 -1.97
N ASN A 322 -0.92 1.70 -0.68
CA ASN A 322 0.41 1.41 -0.14
C ASN A 322 0.91 0.02 -0.51
N SER A 323 0.01 -0.95 -0.71
CA SER A 323 0.36 -2.34 -1.01
C SER A 323 0.60 -2.59 -2.50
N LEU A 324 0.12 -1.70 -3.37
CA LEU A 324 0.18 -1.90 -4.82
C LEU A 324 1.61 -2.08 -5.33
N TYR A 325 2.53 -1.19 -4.95
CA TYR A 325 3.93 -1.27 -5.36
C TYR A 325 4.58 -2.61 -4.96
N GLY A 326 4.45 -3.00 -3.69
CA GLY A 326 5.01 -4.26 -3.20
C GLY A 326 4.38 -5.50 -3.84
N ALA A 327 3.12 -5.41 -4.27
CA ALA A 327 2.47 -6.48 -5.02
C ALA A 327 2.98 -6.57 -6.46
N LEU A 328 3.23 -5.44 -7.14
CA LEU A 328 3.79 -5.43 -8.50
C LEU A 328 5.20 -6.01 -8.56
N LEU A 329 6.00 -5.83 -7.51
CA LEU A 329 7.33 -6.44 -7.41
C LEU A 329 7.31 -7.93 -7.01
N ASN A 330 6.14 -8.50 -6.74
CA ASN A 330 6.04 -9.89 -6.34
C ASN A 330 5.94 -10.78 -7.60
N PRO A 331 6.83 -11.78 -7.79
CA PRO A 331 6.79 -12.66 -8.96
C PRO A 331 5.49 -13.47 -9.14
N HIS A 332 4.69 -13.61 -8.09
CA HIS A 332 3.39 -14.24 -8.16
C HIS A 332 2.28 -13.27 -8.60
N CYS A 333 2.56 -11.99 -8.81
CA CYS A 333 1.63 -11.05 -9.42
C CYS A 333 1.59 -11.27 -10.94
N ARG A 334 0.42 -11.17 -11.56
CA ARG A 334 0.27 -11.28 -13.02
C ARG A 334 0.96 -10.16 -13.77
N PHE A 335 1.00 -8.98 -13.15
CA PHE A 335 1.57 -7.75 -13.66
C PHE A 335 3.01 -7.54 -13.16
N PHE A 336 3.64 -8.60 -12.65
CA PHE A 336 5.07 -8.58 -12.35
C PHE A 336 5.85 -8.36 -13.64
N ASP A 337 6.75 -7.39 -13.59
CA ASP A 337 7.75 -7.15 -14.62
C ASP A 337 9.11 -6.97 -13.96
N GLN A 338 10.13 -7.56 -14.58
CA GLN A 338 11.47 -7.67 -13.99
C GLN A 338 12.31 -6.42 -14.25
#